data_AF-A0A5R9P051-F1
#
_entry.id   AF-A0A5R9P051-F1
#
_cell.length_a   1.000
_cell.length_b   1.000
_cell.length_c   1.000
_cell.angle_alpha   90.00
_cell.angle_beta   90.00
_cell.angle_gamma   90.00
#
_symmetry.space_group_name_H-M   'P 1'
#
loop_
_entity.id
_entity.type
_entity.pdbx_description
1 polymer ?
#
loop_
_entity_poly.entity_id
_entity_poly.type
_entity_poly.pdbx_seq_one_letter_code
_entity_poly.pdbx_strand_id
1 'polypeptide(L)'
;MMLEHFDGPYFIDGDALYFRNQSGAIKVCDTTELFGVGYDAQEAMLLKHGQASLVAEYMETLAAAFSGSHMPGLAEGLTFVTFKIGPETIEEVNACIQVTNRVGRLPERLEMIANGEDLGPTLH
;
A
#
# COMPACT_ATOMS: atom_id res chain seq x y z
N MET A 1 19.44 -15.34 9.99
CA MET A 1 19.00 -14.08 10.61
C MET A 1 17.48 -14.15 10.58
N MET A 2 16.83 -14.37 11.72
CA MET A 2 15.37 -14.43 11.77
C MET A 2 14.86 -13.00 11.74
N LEU A 3 14.30 -12.57 10.62
CA LEU A 3 13.50 -11.34 10.55
C LEU A 3 12.37 -11.53 11.56
N GLU A 4 12.37 -10.73 12.63
CA GLU A 4 11.24 -10.64 13.53
C GLU A 4 10.01 -10.32 12.68
N HIS A 5 9.04 -11.24 12.65
CA HIS A 5 7.80 -11.09 11.90
C HIS A 5 7.18 -9.72 12.24
N PHE A 6 7.22 -8.78 11.31
CA PHE A 6 6.34 -7.62 11.37
C PHE A 6 4.91 -8.15 11.18
N ASP A 7 4.20 -8.34 12.30
CA ASP A 7 2.82 -8.86 12.38
C ASP A 7 1.84 -7.74 11.99
N GLY A 8 1.98 -7.25 10.75
CA GLY A 8 1.04 -6.33 10.16
C GLY A 8 -0.23 -7.05 9.69
N PRO A 9 -1.28 -6.30 9.33
CA PRO A 9 -2.56 -6.91 9.01
C PRO A 9 -2.53 -7.75 7.72
N TYR A 10 -1.58 -7.53 6.82
CA TYR A 10 -1.41 -8.37 5.63
C TYR A 10 -0.44 -9.52 5.84
N PHE A 11 -0.80 -10.70 5.34
CA PHE A 11 0.08 -11.86 5.31
C PHE A 11 -0.18 -12.73 4.08
N ILE A 12 0.85 -13.41 3.59
CA ILE A 12 0.78 -14.33 2.46
C ILE A 12 0.62 -15.76 3.01
N ASP A 13 -0.34 -16.51 2.49
CA ASP A 13 -0.52 -17.93 2.77
C ASP A 13 -0.74 -18.69 1.45
N GLY A 14 0.23 -19.51 1.09
CA GLY A 14 0.30 -20.15 -0.23
C GLY A 14 0.31 -19.11 -1.37
N ASP A 15 -0.64 -19.25 -2.29
CA ASP A 15 -0.76 -18.40 -3.48
C ASP A 15 -1.73 -17.22 -3.28
N ALA A 16 -2.08 -16.89 -2.03
CA ALA A 16 -3.03 -15.83 -1.73
C ALA A 16 -2.53 -14.84 -0.66
N LEU A 17 -2.96 -13.59 -0.82
CA LEU A 17 -2.77 -12.53 0.16
C LEU A 17 -4.04 -12.37 1.01
N TYR A 18 -3.85 -12.29 2.32
CA TYR A 18 -4.93 -12.12 3.29
C TYR A 18 -4.77 -10.82 4.08
N PHE A 19 -5.89 -10.24 4.48
CA PHE A 19 -5.97 -9.14 5.44
C PHE A 19 -6.64 -9.62 6.72
N ARG A 20 -5.95 -9.47 7.85
CA ARG A 20 -6.43 -9.78 9.19
C ARG A 20 -7.16 -8.57 9.76
N ASN A 21 -8.43 -8.76 10.09
CA ASN A 21 -9.26 -7.79 10.79
C ASN A 21 -9.83 -8.40 12.09
N GLN A 22 -10.68 -7.65 12.79
CA GLN A 22 -11.30 -8.11 14.05
C GLN A 22 -12.18 -9.36 13.90
N SER A 23 -12.65 -9.66 12.68
CA SER A 23 -13.52 -10.80 12.37
C SER A 23 -12.75 -12.02 11.83
N GLY A 24 -11.43 -11.91 11.62
CA GLY A 24 -10.58 -12.97 11.09
C GLY A 24 -9.76 -12.53 9.88
N ALA A 25 -9.32 -13.50 9.08
CA ALA A 25 -8.57 -13.25 7.85
C ALA A 25 -9.50 -13.30 6.64
N ILE A 26 -9.43 -12.28 5.78
CA ILE A 26 -10.18 -12.19 4.53
C ILE A 26 -9.20 -12.22 3.37
N LYS A 27 -9.47 -13.08 2.38
CA LYS A 27 -8.67 -13.12 1.14
C LYS A 27 -8.83 -11.79 0.39
N VAL A 28 -7.71 -11.19 0.01
CA VAL A 28 -7.66 -9.91 -0.71
C VAL A 28 -7.52 -10.16 -2.21
N CYS A 29 -6.54 -10.96 -2.61
CA CYS A 29 -6.25 -11.34 -3.99
C CYS A 29 -5.29 -12.54 -4.04
N ASP A 30 -5.08 -13.09 -5.23
CA ASP A 30 -4.02 -14.06 -5.49
C ASP A 30 -2.66 -13.36 -5.61
N THR A 31 -1.57 -14.02 -5.25
CA THR A 31 -0.19 -13.46 -5.31
C THR A 31 0.29 -13.20 -6.73
N THR A 32 -0.38 -13.78 -7.73
CA THR A 32 -0.14 -13.53 -9.16
C THR A 32 -0.71 -12.19 -9.62
N GLU A 33 -1.61 -11.60 -8.84
CA GLU A 33 -2.21 -10.30 -9.11
C GLU A 33 -1.32 -9.15 -8.59
N LEU A 34 -1.64 -7.93 -9.01
CA LEU A 34 -0.98 -6.73 -8.51
C LEU A 34 -1.70 -6.21 -7.26
N PHE A 35 -0.89 -5.76 -6.30
CA PHE A 35 -1.37 -5.00 -5.16
C PHE A 35 -1.32 -3.51 -5.49
N GLY A 36 -2.32 -2.77 -5.03
CA GLY A 36 -2.44 -1.33 -5.20
C GLY A 36 -2.43 -0.59 -3.88
N VAL A 37 -1.78 0.57 -3.85
CA VAL A 37 -1.83 1.52 -2.74
C VAL A 37 -2.18 2.89 -3.29
N GLY A 38 -3.29 3.45 -2.82
CA GLY A 38 -3.75 4.81 -3.07
C GLY A 38 -3.53 5.67 -1.83
N TYR A 39 -2.89 6.82 -2.00
CA TYR A 39 -2.57 7.73 -0.91
C TYR A 39 -2.54 9.19 -1.38
N ASP A 40 -2.64 10.11 -0.43
CA ASP A 40 -2.40 11.54 -0.66
C ASP A 40 -0.92 11.83 -0.44
N ALA A 41 -0.23 12.26 -1.48
CA ALA A 41 1.19 12.58 -1.44
C ALA A 41 1.50 13.91 -0.73
N GLN A 42 0.54 14.84 -0.65
CA GLN A 42 0.75 16.11 0.04
C GLN A 42 0.76 15.90 1.57
N GLU A 43 -0.19 15.11 2.06
CA GLU A 43 -0.37 14.82 3.48
C GLU A 43 0.32 13.51 3.92
N ALA A 44 0.98 12.81 3.00
CA ALA A 44 1.52 11.47 3.21
C ALA A 44 0.53 10.53 3.92
N MET A 45 -0.74 10.58 3.49
CA MET A 45 -1.86 9.89 4.13
C MET A 45 -2.35 8.72 3.29
N LEU A 46 -2.35 7.53 3.88
CA LEU A 46 -2.87 6.32 3.24
C LEU A 46 -4.39 6.40 3.11
N LEU A 47 -4.92 6.24 1.89
CA LEU A 47 -6.35 6.34 1.61
C LEU A 47 -6.99 4.96 1.39
N LYS A 48 -6.36 4.14 0.54
CA LYS A 48 -6.87 2.82 0.18
C LYS A 48 -5.73 1.88 -0.19
N HIS A 49 -5.88 0.60 0.10
CA HIS A 49 -4.93 -0.44 -0.26
C HIS A 49 -5.66 -1.77 -0.48
N GLY A 50 -5.11 -2.65 -1.32
CA GLY A 50 -5.73 -3.93 -1.65
C GLY A 50 -5.42 -4.39 -3.08
N GLN A 51 -6.32 -5.18 -3.66
CA GLN A 51 -6.23 -5.56 -5.07
C GLN A 51 -6.17 -4.32 -5.97
N ALA A 52 -5.20 -4.26 -6.89
CA ALA A 52 -4.90 -3.05 -7.66
C ALA A 52 -6.10 -2.50 -8.45
N SER A 53 -6.92 -3.36 -9.05
CA SER A 53 -8.11 -2.96 -9.81
C SER A 53 -9.13 -2.21 -8.95
N LEU A 54 -9.43 -2.73 -7.76
CA LEU A 54 -10.40 -2.13 -6.83
C LEU A 54 -9.88 -0.81 -6.24
N VAL A 55 -8.57 -0.73 -6.01
CA VAL A 55 -7.93 0.51 -5.55
C VAL A 55 -7.94 1.56 -6.66
N ALA A 56 -7.65 1.18 -7.90
CA ALA A 56 -7.72 2.10 -9.05
C ALA A 56 -9.12 2.70 -9.22
N GLU A 57 -10.17 1.87 -9.19
CA GLU A 57 -11.56 2.33 -9.29
C GLU A 57 -11.92 3.31 -8.17
N TYR A 58 -11.48 3.03 -6.93
CA TYR A 58 -11.67 3.93 -5.81
C TYR A 58 -10.96 5.28 -6.02
N MET A 59 -9.70 5.26 -6.48
CA MET A 59 -8.91 6.48 -6.72
C MET A 59 -9.49 7.32 -7.85
N GLU A 60 -9.97 6.71 -8.94
CA GLU A 60 -10.66 7.41 -10.02
C GLU A 60 -11.96 8.06 -9.53
N THR A 61 -12.76 7.34 -8.74
CA THR A 61 -13.99 7.87 -8.15
C THR A 61 -13.70 9.06 -7.24
N LEU A 62 -12.66 8.96 -6.41
CA LEU A 62 -12.24 10.02 -5.51
C LEU A 62 -11.73 11.26 -6.26
N ALA A 63 -10.92 11.06 -7.30
CA ALA A 63 -10.41 12.14 -8.16
C ALA A 63 -11.56 12.86 -8.89
N ALA A 64 -12.55 12.12 -9.40
CA ALA A 64 -13.74 12.68 -10.02
C ALA A 64 -14.58 13.50 -9.02
N ALA A 65 -14.73 13.02 -7.79
CA ALA A 65 -15.45 13.73 -6.73
C ALA A 65 -14.77 15.07 -6.36
N PHE A 66 -13.44 15.10 -6.28
CA PHE A 66 -12.69 16.33 -6.01
C PHE A 66 -12.71 17.31 -7.19
N SER A 67 -12.62 16.81 -8.42
CA SER A 67 -12.69 17.65 -9.63
C SER A 67 -14.04 18.34 -9.81
N GLY A 68 -15.13 17.73 -9.31
CA GLY A 68 -16.46 18.33 -9.28
C GLY A 68 -16.69 19.30 -8.11
N SER A 69 -15.74 19.45 -7.20
CA SER A 69 -15.83 20.31 -6.01
C SER A 69 -15.16 21.68 -6.24
N HIS A 70 -15.44 22.66 -5.39
CA HIS A 70 -14.77 23.98 -5.43
C HIS A 70 -13.32 23.92 -4.85
N MET A 71 -12.75 22.73 -4.67
CA MET A 71 -11.41 22.49 -4.13
C MET A 71 -10.53 21.73 -5.14
N PRO A 72 -10.14 22.36 -6.26
CA PRO A 72 -9.42 21.69 -7.36
C PRO A 72 -8.05 21.12 -6.95
N GLY A 73 -7.39 21.67 -5.93
CA GLY A 73 -6.06 21.23 -5.51
C GLY A 73 -5.99 19.88 -4.78
N LEU A 74 -7.13 19.33 -4.35
CA LEU A 74 -7.17 18.04 -3.63
C LEU A 74 -6.97 16.83 -4.56
N ALA A 75 -7.32 16.95 -5.84
CA ALA A 75 -7.12 15.88 -6.80
C ALA A 75 -5.64 15.73 -7.21
N GLU A 76 -4.88 16.84 -7.20
CA GLU A 76 -3.47 16.87 -7.64
C GLU A 76 -2.52 16.13 -6.69
N GLY A 77 -2.91 15.92 -5.43
CA GLY A 77 -2.13 15.17 -4.44
C GLY A 77 -2.33 13.66 -4.48
N LEU A 78 -3.35 13.16 -5.18
CA LEU A 78 -3.68 11.74 -5.18
C LEU A 78 -2.67 10.93 -5.99
N THR A 79 -2.03 9.96 -5.32
CA THR A 79 -1.06 9.04 -5.92
C THR A 79 -1.55 7.61 -5.82
N PHE A 80 -1.35 6.85 -6.90
CA PHE A 80 -1.65 5.42 -6.97
C PHE A 80 -0.41 4.67 -7.45
N VAL A 81 0.02 3.68 -6.66
CA VAL A 81 1.14 2.81 -7.00
C VAL A 81 0.69 1.36 -7.03
N THR A 82 1.29 0.58 -7.94
CA THR A 82 1.07 -0.86 -8.04
C THR A 82 2.38 -1.62 -8.06
N PHE A 83 2.37 -2.83 -7.51
CA PHE A 83 3.53 -3.70 -7.43
C PHE A 83 3.11 -5.16 -7.28
N LYS A 84 4.06 -6.06 -7.56
CA LYS A 84 3.86 -7.51 -7.35
C LYS A 84 3.85 -7.84 -5.87
N ILE A 85 2.99 -8.79 -5.50
CA ILE A 85 2.92 -9.29 -4.12
C ILE A 85 4.15 -10.16 -3.85
N GLY A 86 4.93 -9.76 -2.85
CA GLY A 86 6.04 -10.51 -2.31
C GLY A 86 6.21 -10.21 -0.82
N PRO A 87 6.95 -11.04 -0.07
CA PRO A 87 7.12 -10.85 1.36
C PRO A 87 7.61 -9.44 1.72
N GLU A 88 8.63 -8.94 1.01
CA GLU A 88 9.24 -7.63 1.26
C GLU A 88 8.30 -6.47 0.92
N THR A 89 7.52 -6.58 -0.18
CA THR A 89 6.57 -5.53 -0.54
C THR A 89 5.38 -5.47 0.43
N ILE A 90 4.93 -6.63 0.94
CA ILE A 90 3.86 -6.70 1.95
C ILE A 90 4.34 -6.22 3.32
N GLU A 91 5.59 -6.49 3.69
CA GLU A 91 6.21 -5.93 4.88
C GLU A 91 6.21 -4.40 4.83
N GLU A 92 6.58 -3.82 3.69
CA GLU A 92 6.57 -2.36 3.52
C GLU A 92 5.16 -1.77 3.61
N VAL A 93 4.15 -2.43 3.02
CA VAL A 93 2.74 -2.02 3.14
C VAL A 93 2.27 -2.06 4.59
N ASN A 94 2.56 -3.16 5.29
CA ASN A 94 2.21 -3.31 6.70
C ASN A 94 2.81 -2.19 7.55
N ALA A 95 4.06 -1.82 7.25
CA ALA A 95 4.70 -0.72 7.93
C ALA A 95 4.08 0.64 7.57
N CYS A 96 3.64 0.86 6.32
CA CYS A 96 2.88 2.05 5.92
C CYS A 96 1.54 2.18 6.66
N ILE A 97 0.90 1.07 7.01
CA ILE A 97 -0.34 1.07 7.79
C ILE A 97 -0.07 1.41 9.26
N GLN A 98 1.06 0.95 9.81
CA GLN A 98 1.41 1.17 11.21
C GLN A 98 2.01 2.55 11.49
N VAL A 99 2.79 3.09 10.55
CA VAL A 99 3.55 4.34 10.73
C VAL A 99 2.96 5.43 9.84
N THR A 100 2.35 6.43 10.48
CA THR A 100 1.87 7.66 9.82
C THR A 100 3.00 8.31 9.01
N ASN A 101 2.69 8.84 7.83
CA ASN A 101 3.63 9.44 6.86
C ASN A 101 4.60 8.51 6.13
N ARG A 102 4.68 7.22 6.47
CA ARG A 102 5.60 6.29 5.78
C ARG A 102 5.24 6.06 4.32
N VAL A 103 3.94 6.14 3.99
CA VAL A 103 3.44 5.97 2.62
C VAL A 103 3.98 7.01 1.65
N GLY A 104 4.40 8.20 2.12
CA GLY A 104 5.00 9.23 1.26
C GLY A 104 6.32 8.80 0.61
N ARG A 105 7.01 7.80 1.19
CA ARG A 105 8.27 7.24 0.68
C ARG A 105 8.09 5.87 0.03
N LEU A 106 6.85 5.42 -0.12
CA LEU A 106 6.54 4.09 -0.66
C LEU A 106 7.13 3.86 -2.07
N PRO A 107 7.06 4.82 -3.03
CA PRO A 107 7.64 4.60 -4.36
C PRO A 107 9.15 4.32 -4.32
N GLU A 108 9.90 5.13 -3.55
CA GLU A 108 11.36 4.97 -3.40
C GLU A 108 11.71 3.60 -2.82
N ARG A 109 10.97 3.16 -1.79
CA ARG A 109 11.22 1.87 -1.12
C ARG A 109 10.87 0.68 -1.99
N LEU A 110 9.81 0.77 -2.79
CA LEU A 110 9.47 -0.27 -3.76
C LEU A 110 10.52 -0.39 -4.86
N GLU A 111 11.11 0.73 -5.30
CA GLU A 111 12.22 0.73 -6.25
C GLU A 111 13.47 0.07 -5.65
N MET A 112 13.83 0.40 -4.40
CA MET A 112 14.92 -0.27 -3.68
C MET A 112 14.71 -1.78 -3.58
N ILE A 113 13.50 -2.24 -3.22
CA ILE A 113 13.13 -3.66 -3.19
C ILE A 113 13.30 -4.30 -4.58
N ALA A 114 12.81 -3.64 -5.63
CA ALA A 114 12.92 -4.15 -7.00
C ALA A 114 14.38 -4.26 -7.47
N ASN A 115 15.26 -3.41 -6.97
CA ASN A 115 16.70 -3.41 -7.27
C ASN A 115 17.52 -4.34 -6.36
N GLY A 116 16.90 -4.96 -5.35
CA GLY A 116 17.59 -5.81 -4.37
C GLY A 116 18.48 -5.02 -3.40
N GLU A 117 18.18 -3.75 -3.19
CA GLU A 117 18.90 -2.89 -2.25
C GLU A 117 18.40 -3.13 -0.82
N ASP A 118 19.32 -3.14 0.15
CA ASP A 118 18.97 -3.30 1.56
C ASP A 118 18.16 -2.08 2.03
N LEU A 119 16.95 -2.32 2.52
CA LEU A 119 16.11 -1.29 3.11
C LEU A 119 16.77 -0.88 4.42
N GLY A 120 17.59 0.18 4.37
CA GLY A 120 18.23 0.77 5.54
C GLY A 120 17.23 0.97 6.71
N PRO A 121 17.74 1.14 7.94
CA PRO A 121 16.95 1.02 9.16
C PRO A 121 15.66 1.83 9.08
N THR A 122 14.53 1.14 9.27
CA THR A 122 13.22 1.75 9.43
C THR A 122 13.26 2.65 10.65
N LEU A 123 13.34 3.97 10.41
CA LEU A 123 13.22 4.97 11.46
C LEU A 123 11.82 4.83 12.08
N HIS A 124 11.82 4.38 13.34
CA HIS A 124 10.65 4.26 14.23
C HIS A 124 10.26 5.62 14.79
#